data_AF-R9ISR0-F1
#
_entry.id   AF-R9ISR0-F1
#
_cell.length_a   1.000
_cell.length_b   1.000
_cell.length_c   1.000
_cell.angle_alpha   90.00
_cell.angle_beta   90.00
_cell.angle_gamma   90.00
#
_symmetry.space_group_name_H-M   'P 1'
#
loop_
_entity.id
_entity.type
_entity.pdbx_description
1 polymer ?
#
loop_
_entity_poly.entity_id
_entity_poly.type
_entity_poly.pdbx_seq_one_letter_code
_entity_poly.pdbx_strand_id
1 'polypeptide(L)'
;MFQNIYPIFERKHVLKKEMLENLRDYPRTLFQLQYQDYSDGILYGCSLEAAGTELAVKPGILLYHQTPYFMETPCVVSCEAQGRLSYLKVCFSDREAGTGHVKYCGHIYLDEKEPDPELELEFGRFKLQPGARLRTEYVDFADYVTEFDTVDRIHVPYAAPAHPTVWPQLLKRFAAELLGTGTQNALDCAFCMSCMQTKDNMPYDAVKTYLNVKLKEERDYTSEQTYHALKRILEEAKGSRKNYTAEKGSKLLMI
;
A
#
# COMPACT_ATOMS: atom_id res chain seq x y z
N MET A 1 -13.75 11.43 -30.22
CA MET A 1 -15.20 11.70 -30.07
C MET A 1 -15.66 11.00 -28.79
N PHE A 2 -16.28 11.72 -27.86
CA PHE A 2 -16.82 11.13 -26.62
C PHE A 2 -18.24 10.59 -26.89
N GLN A 3 -18.52 9.34 -26.50
CA GLN A 3 -19.84 8.71 -26.64
C GLN A 3 -20.17 7.86 -25.41
N ASN A 4 -21.44 7.78 -25.03
CA ASN A 4 -21.93 6.86 -24.01
C ASN A 4 -23.11 6.07 -24.59
N ILE A 5 -22.92 4.77 -24.76
CA ILE A 5 -23.92 3.84 -25.31
C ILE A 5 -24.15 2.77 -24.25
N TYR A 6 -25.40 2.58 -23.84
CA TYR A 6 -25.79 1.55 -22.88
C TYR A 6 -27.02 0.79 -23.39
N PRO A 7 -27.12 -0.52 -23.11
CA PRO A 7 -28.25 -1.32 -23.54
C PRO A 7 -29.51 -1.01 -22.73
N ILE A 8 -30.65 -0.94 -23.43
CA ILE A 8 -31.98 -0.85 -22.81
C ILE A 8 -32.63 -2.24 -22.87
N PHE A 9 -32.94 -2.81 -21.69
CA PHE A 9 -33.58 -4.12 -21.58
C PHE A 9 -35.08 -3.96 -21.35
N GLU A 10 -35.87 -4.26 -22.37
CA GLU A 10 -37.33 -4.18 -22.33
C GLU A 10 -37.99 -5.51 -22.65
N ARG A 11 -39.17 -5.74 -22.07
CA ARG A 11 -39.94 -6.95 -22.35
C ARG A 11 -40.27 -7.00 -23.84
N LYS A 12 -40.14 -8.20 -24.44
CA LYS A 12 -40.34 -8.47 -25.88
C LYS A 12 -39.28 -7.85 -26.82
N HIS A 13 -38.21 -7.26 -26.30
CA HIS A 13 -37.07 -6.85 -27.12
C HIS A 13 -36.04 -7.97 -27.26
N VAL A 14 -35.40 -8.04 -28.42
CA VAL A 14 -34.36 -9.05 -28.72
C VAL A 14 -33.07 -8.64 -28.05
N LEU A 15 -32.51 -9.54 -27.22
CA LEU A 15 -31.18 -9.40 -26.67
C LEU A 15 -30.14 -9.57 -27.79
N LYS A 16 -29.50 -8.48 -28.19
CA LYS A 16 -28.47 -8.51 -29.23
C LYS A 16 -27.09 -8.79 -28.65
N LYS A 17 -26.21 -9.36 -29.47
CA LYS A 17 -24.82 -9.66 -29.10
C LYS A 17 -24.07 -8.40 -28.66
N GLU A 18 -24.27 -7.29 -29.37
CA GLU A 18 -23.58 -6.02 -29.10
C GLU A 18 -23.95 -5.45 -27.72
N MET A 19 -25.15 -5.75 -27.22
CA MET A 19 -25.58 -5.35 -25.87
C MET A 19 -24.79 -6.07 -24.79
N LEU A 20 -24.51 -7.37 -24.99
CA LEU A 20 -23.69 -8.17 -24.07
C LEU A 20 -22.22 -7.79 -24.16
N GLU A 21 -21.71 -7.50 -25.36
CA GLU A 21 -20.35 -6.98 -25.56
C GLU A 21 -20.17 -5.64 -24.84
N ASN A 22 -21.13 -4.72 -24.94
CA ASN A 22 -21.10 -3.46 -24.20
C ASN A 22 -21.03 -3.67 -22.68
N LEU A 23 -21.87 -4.55 -22.11
CA LEU A 23 -21.84 -4.84 -20.67
C LEU A 23 -20.52 -5.49 -20.21
N ARG A 24 -19.95 -6.38 -21.04
CA ARG A 24 -18.69 -7.06 -20.75
C ARG A 24 -17.49 -6.12 -20.83
N ASP A 25 -17.45 -5.29 -21.87
CA ASP A 25 -16.30 -4.47 -22.21
C ASP A 25 -16.28 -3.17 -21.41
N TYR A 26 -17.44 -2.59 -21.06
CA TYR A 26 -17.53 -1.35 -20.28
C TYR A 26 -16.66 -1.33 -19.00
N PRO A 27 -16.77 -2.29 -18.06
CA PRO A 27 -15.95 -2.27 -16.85
C PRO A 27 -14.45 -2.46 -17.15
N ARG A 28 -14.11 -3.25 -18.17
CA ARG A 28 -12.71 -3.49 -18.59
C ARG A 28 -12.10 -2.23 -19.21
N THR A 29 -12.83 -1.58 -20.10
CA THR A 29 -12.41 -0.33 -20.74
C THR A 29 -12.31 0.80 -19.72
N LEU A 30 -13.29 0.92 -18.80
CA LEU A 30 -13.23 1.92 -17.74
C LEU A 30 -11.98 1.73 -16.87
N PHE A 31 -11.70 0.49 -16.45
CA PHE A 31 -10.52 0.17 -15.66
C PHE A 31 -9.22 0.47 -16.42
N GLN A 32 -9.12 0.03 -17.68
CA GLN A 32 -7.95 0.30 -18.52
C GLN A 32 -7.70 1.80 -18.69
N LEU A 33 -8.74 2.59 -18.99
CA LEU A 33 -8.60 4.03 -19.14
C LEU A 33 -8.25 4.74 -17.82
N GLN A 34 -8.79 4.27 -16.69
CA GLN A 34 -8.54 4.88 -15.39
C GLN A 34 -7.12 4.61 -14.87
N TYR A 35 -6.56 3.43 -15.13
CA TYR A 35 -5.28 2.99 -14.56
C TYR A 35 -4.17 2.79 -15.61
N GLN A 36 -4.36 3.24 -16.86
CA GLN A 36 -3.39 3.07 -17.97
C GLN A 36 -1.96 3.52 -17.64
N ASP A 37 -1.84 4.54 -16.79
CA ASP A 37 -0.57 5.17 -16.42
C ASP A 37 -0.13 4.75 -15.02
N TYR A 38 -0.79 3.77 -14.38
CA TYR A 38 -0.44 3.30 -13.05
C TYR A 38 0.69 2.27 -13.12
N SER A 39 1.52 2.28 -12.08
CA SER A 39 2.53 1.24 -11.84
C SER A 39 1.90 -0.05 -11.32
N ASP A 40 2.70 -1.12 -11.34
CA ASP A 40 2.36 -2.38 -10.69
C ASP A 40 2.33 -2.24 -9.16
N GLY A 41 1.48 -3.04 -8.50
CA GLY A 41 1.33 -3.05 -7.05
C GLY A 41 -0.10 -3.29 -6.55
N ILE A 42 -0.28 -3.15 -5.23
CA ILE A 42 -1.60 -3.24 -4.59
C ILE A 42 -2.41 -1.98 -4.93
N LEU A 43 -3.57 -2.16 -5.54
CA LEU A 43 -4.49 -1.07 -5.84
C LEU A 43 -5.46 -0.82 -4.68
N TYR A 44 -6.09 -1.90 -4.19
CA TYR A 44 -7.04 -1.84 -3.08
C TYR A 44 -6.99 -3.09 -2.21
N GLY A 45 -7.23 -2.96 -0.91
CA GLY A 45 -7.36 -4.09 0.00
C GLY A 45 -6.02 -4.78 0.28
N CYS A 46 -6.02 -6.12 0.26
CA CYS A 46 -4.84 -6.93 0.56
C CYS A 46 -4.21 -6.60 1.92
N SER A 47 -5.04 -6.33 2.93
CA SER A 47 -4.55 -6.20 4.31
C SER A 47 -4.10 -7.57 4.83
N LEU A 48 -3.16 -7.54 5.75
CA LEU A 48 -2.66 -8.75 6.41
C LEU A 48 -3.29 -8.86 7.79
N GLU A 49 -3.67 -10.08 8.17
CA GLU A 49 -4.12 -10.41 9.52
C GLU A 49 -3.38 -11.67 9.98
N ALA A 50 -2.62 -11.55 11.06
CA ALA A 50 -1.93 -12.69 11.65
C ALA A 50 -2.82 -13.39 12.70
N ALA A 51 -2.83 -14.72 12.68
CA ALA A 51 -3.55 -15.55 13.63
C ALA A 51 -2.64 -16.69 14.11
N GLY A 52 -1.90 -16.46 15.19
CA GLY A 52 -0.95 -17.44 15.73
C GLY A 52 0.26 -17.62 14.82
N THR A 53 0.32 -18.76 14.12
CA THR A 53 1.36 -19.10 13.12
C THR A 53 0.83 -19.00 11.69
N GLU A 54 -0.38 -18.49 11.48
CA GLU A 54 -0.96 -18.27 10.16
C GLU A 54 -0.99 -16.78 9.82
N LEU A 55 -0.83 -16.48 8.54
CA LEU A 55 -0.97 -15.14 8.00
C LEU A 55 -2.00 -15.14 6.88
N ALA A 56 -3.05 -14.34 7.04
CA ALA A 56 -4.12 -14.20 6.07
C ALA A 56 -3.94 -12.92 5.25
N VAL A 57 -3.89 -13.04 3.93
CA VAL A 57 -4.06 -11.93 2.99
C VAL A 57 -5.55 -11.77 2.71
N LYS A 58 -6.11 -10.63 3.10
CA LYS A 58 -7.53 -10.31 2.91
C LYS A 58 -7.84 -9.94 1.45
N PRO A 59 -9.11 -9.99 1.04
CA PRO A 59 -9.54 -9.63 -0.31
C PRO A 59 -9.00 -8.28 -0.78
N GLY A 60 -8.77 -8.19 -2.09
CA GLY A 60 -8.19 -7.00 -2.68
C GLY A 60 -7.94 -7.14 -4.17
N ILE A 61 -7.36 -6.09 -4.73
CA ILE A 61 -7.08 -5.93 -6.16
C ILE A 61 -5.61 -5.55 -6.32
N LEU A 62 -4.91 -6.29 -7.16
CA LEU A 62 -3.57 -5.95 -7.64
C LEU A 62 -3.65 -5.44 -9.07
N LEU A 63 -2.74 -4.53 -9.42
CA LEU A 63 -2.43 -4.19 -10.78
C LEU A 63 -1.06 -4.78 -11.12
N TYR A 64 -0.99 -5.58 -12.18
CA TYR A 64 0.26 -6.16 -12.67
C TYR A 64 0.28 -6.15 -14.19
N HIS A 65 1.26 -5.47 -14.78
CA HIS A 65 1.38 -5.24 -16.22
C HIS A 65 0.06 -4.79 -16.86
N GLN A 66 -0.56 -3.76 -16.27
CA GLN A 66 -1.86 -3.20 -16.69
C GLN A 66 -3.05 -4.17 -16.61
N THR A 67 -2.87 -5.33 -15.99
CA THR A 67 -3.92 -6.34 -15.81
C THR A 67 -4.38 -6.37 -14.35
N PRO A 68 -5.68 -6.22 -14.07
CA PRO A 68 -6.19 -6.36 -12.72
C PRO A 68 -6.30 -7.83 -12.30
N TYR A 69 -5.83 -8.14 -11.10
CA TYR A 69 -5.99 -9.43 -10.43
C TYR A 69 -6.89 -9.25 -9.21
N PHE A 70 -7.96 -10.02 -9.15
CA PHE A 70 -8.96 -9.94 -8.08
C PHE A 70 -8.82 -11.14 -7.15
N MET A 71 -8.74 -10.86 -5.85
CA MET A 71 -8.83 -11.86 -4.81
C MET A 71 -10.06 -11.57 -3.96
N GLU A 72 -11.10 -12.39 -4.10
CA GLU A 72 -12.39 -12.19 -3.42
C GLU A 72 -12.45 -12.89 -2.05
N THR A 73 -11.68 -13.97 -1.88
CA THR A 73 -11.60 -14.75 -0.65
C THR A 73 -10.22 -14.61 -0.01
N PRO A 74 -10.11 -14.57 1.34
CA PRO A 74 -8.81 -14.54 1.98
C PRO A 74 -7.93 -15.73 1.59
N CYS A 75 -6.63 -15.47 1.40
CA CYS A 75 -5.61 -16.50 1.23
C CYS A 75 -4.84 -16.65 2.53
N VAL A 76 -4.78 -17.86 3.10
CA VAL A 76 -4.07 -18.13 4.36
C VAL A 76 -2.81 -18.92 4.04
N VAL A 77 -1.69 -18.49 4.62
CA VAL A 77 -0.40 -19.19 4.54
C VAL A 77 0.09 -19.54 5.94
N SER A 78 0.78 -20.67 6.06
CA SER A 78 1.43 -21.10 7.30
C SER A 78 2.82 -20.48 7.40
N CYS A 79 3.11 -19.80 8.50
CA CYS A 79 4.39 -19.15 8.76
C CYS A 79 5.29 -20.06 9.59
N GLU A 80 6.47 -20.38 9.06
CA GLU A 80 7.45 -21.18 9.79
C GLU A 80 8.27 -20.32 10.77
N ALA A 81 8.26 -20.69 12.04
CA ALA A 81 8.93 -19.96 13.11
C ALA A 81 10.42 -20.35 13.24
N GLN A 82 11.24 -20.04 12.23
CA GLN A 82 12.66 -20.41 12.18
C GLN A 82 13.62 -19.25 12.51
N GLY A 83 13.12 -18.04 12.72
CA GLY A 83 13.92 -16.82 12.93
C GLY A 83 14.62 -16.29 11.68
N ARG A 84 14.34 -16.87 10.51
CA ARG A 84 14.86 -16.45 9.21
C ARG A 84 13.95 -15.44 8.55
N LEU A 85 14.49 -14.66 7.62
CA LEU A 85 13.72 -13.72 6.83
C LEU A 85 12.88 -14.48 5.81
N SER A 86 11.57 -14.26 5.84
CA SER A 86 10.62 -14.79 4.87
C SER A 86 9.90 -13.65 4.16
N TYR A 87 9.74 -13.78 2.85
CA TYR A 87 8.98 -12.88 2.00
C TYR A 87 7.63 -13.51 1.69
N LEU A 88 6.56 -12.80 1.98
CA LEU A 88 5.23 -13.10 1.47
C LEU A 88 5.09 -12.43 0.11
N LYS A 89 4.88 -13.23 -0.92
CA LYS A 89 4.83 -12.73 -2.30
C LYS A 89 3.77 -13.45 -3.13
N VAL A 90 3.35 -12.81 -4.21
CA VAL A 90 2.53 -13.41 -5.27
C VAL A 90 3.38 -13.61 -6.50
N CYS A 91 3.34 -14.81 -7.08
CA CYS A 91 3.89 -15.08 -8.41
C CYS A 91 2.75 -15.10 -9.43
N PHE A 92 2.95 -14.39 -10.54
CA PHE A 92 2.01 -14.33 -11.64
C PHE A 92 2.36 -15.39 -12.69
N SER A 93 1.39 -16.23 -13.04
CA SER A 93 1.59 -17.20 -14.11
C SER A 93 1.28 -16.59 -15.47
N ASP A 94 1.88 -17.17 -16.50
CA ASP A 94 1.56 -16.86 -17.88
C ASP A 94 0.07 -17.02 -18.19
N ARG A 95 -0.35 -16.29 -19.23
CA ARG A 95 -1.71 -16.28 -19.76
C ARG A 95 -2.15 -17.67 -20.18
N GLU A 96 -3.11 -18.25 -19.48
CA GLU A 96 -3.79 -19.49 -19.89
C GLU A 96 -4.94 -19.14 -20.85
N ALA A 97 -4.77 -19.44 -22.13
CA ALA A 97 -5.82 -19.32 -23.14
C ALA A 97 -6.61 -20.63 -23.23
N GLY A 98 -7.79 -20.68 -22.62
CA GLY A 98 -8.74 -21.78 -22.74
C GLY A 98 -9.76 -21.55 -23.85
N THR A 99 -10.59 -22.56 -24.15
CA THR A 99 -11.75 -22.37 -25.02
C THR A 99 -12.74 -21.40 -24.36
N GLY A 100 -12.91 -20.23 -24.97
CA GLY A 100 -13.89 -19.21 -24.54
C GLY A 100 -13.49 -18.33 -23.35
N HIS A 101 -12.29 -18.49 -22.78
CA HIS A 101 -11.82 -17.63 -21.69
C HIS A 101 -10.29 -17.44 -21.69
N VAL A 102 -9.86 -16.28 -21.18
CA VAL A 102 -8.45 -16.01 -20.85
C VAL A 102 -8.37 -15.93 -19.34
N LYS A 103 -7.50 -16.74 -18.74
CA LYS A 103 -7.29 -16.77 -17.30
C LYS A 103 -5.90 -16.24 -16.98
N TYR A 104 -5.86 -15.33 -16.01
CA TYR A 104 -4.64 -14.87 -15.36
C TYR A 104 -4.67 -15.43 -13.94
N CYS A 105 -3.60 -16.08 -13.49
CA CYS A 105 -3.51 -16.62 -12.13
C CYS A 105 -2.36 -15.96 -11.39
N GLY A 106 -2.59 -15.71 -10.09
CA GLY A 106 -1.54 -15.34 -9.15
C GLY A 106 -1.59 -16.33 -7.98
N HIS A 107 -0.42 -16.77 -7.52
CA HIS A 107 -0.32 -17.70 -6.40
C HIS A 107 0.49 -17.04 -5.28
N ILE A 108 -0.09 -16.98 -4.07
CA ILE A 108 0.56 -16.43 -2.88
C ILE A 108 1.33 -17.54 -2.16
N TYR A 109 2.58 -17.27 -1.79
CA TYR A 109 3.42 -18.20 -1.04
C TYR A 109 4.49 -17.45 -0.25
N LEU A 110 5.20 -18.20 0.58
CA LEU A 110 6.35 -17.74 1.35
C LEU A 110 7.64 -18.32 0.75
N ASP A 111 8.68 -17.52 0.73
CA ASP A 111 10.02 -17.91 0.30
C ASP A 111 11.07 -17.15 1.11
N GLU A 112 12.29 -17.68 1.23
CA GLU A 112 13.44 -16.96 1.80
C GLU A 112 14.13 -16.07 0.75
N LYS A 113 13.81 -16.25 -0.54
CA LYS A 113 14.34 -15.43 -1.63
C LYS A 113 13.51 -14.17 -1.86
N GLU A 114 14.22 -13.08 -2.10
CA GLU A 114 13.63 -11.81 -2.56
C GLU A 114 12.72 -12.02 -3.78
N PRO A 115 11.66 -11.21 -3.93
CA PRO A 115 10.77 -11.28 -5.07
C PRO A 115 11.52 -11.05 -6.39
N ASP A 116 11.23 -11.87 -7.40
CA ASP A 116 11.63 -11.60 -8.78
C ASP A 116 10.82 -10.41 -9.32
N PRO A 117 11.44 -9.26 -9.66
CA PRO A 117 10.72 -8.07 -10.09
C PRO A 117 9.94 -8.26 -11.41
N GLU A 118 10.27 -9.28 -12.21
CA GLU A 118 9.62 -9.54 -13.50
C GLU A 118 8.43 -10.49 -13.40
N LEU A 119 8.26 -11.18 -12.27
CA LEU A 119 7.23 -12.24 -12.10
C LEU A 119 6.50 -12.19 -10.76
N GLU A 120 7.00 -11.43 -9.78
CA GLU A 120 6.56 -11.49 -8.40
C GLU A 120 6.35 -10.09 -7.79
N LEU A 121 5.39 -9.96 -6.88
CA LEU A 121 5.21 -8.77 -6.03
C LEU A 121 5.23 -9.13 -4.55
N GLU A 122 5.88 -8.29 -3.73
CA GLU A 122 5.93 -8.43 -2.27
C GLU A 122 4.61 -7.98 -1.63
N PHE A 123 4.11 -8.74 -0.65
CA PHE A 123 3.02 -8.35 0.27
C PHE A 123 3.50 -7.95 1.66
N GLY A 124 4.71 -8.39 2.01
CA GLY A 124 5.46 -8.04 3.20
C GLY A 124 6.58 -9.05 3.46
N ARG A 125 7.41 -8.76 4.45
CA ARG A 125 8.50 -9.62 4.92
C ARG A 125 8.48 -9.72 6.44
N PHE A 126 9.05 -10.77 7.01
CA PHE A 126 9.15 -10.90 8.48
C PHE A 126 10.24 -11.89 8.89
N LYS A 127 10.68 -11.81 10.16
CA LYS A 127 11.46 -12.85 10.84
C LYS A 127 10.67 -13.36 12.04
N LEU A 128 10.14 -14.58 11.96
CA LEU A 128 9.32 -15.16 13.04
C LEU A 128 10.16 -16.07 13.95
N GLN A 129 10.31 -15.73 15.22
CA GLN A 129 11.11 -16.51 16.17
C GLN A 129 10.37 -17.78 16.64
N PRO A 130 11.10 -18.88 16.95
CA PRO A 130 10.50 -20.09 17.50
C PRO A 130 9.66 -19.79 18.76
N GLY A 131 8.40 -20.19 18.75
CA GLY A 131 7.47 -19.99 19.88
C GLY A 131 6.85 -18.59 19.97
N ALA A 132 7.22 -17.67 19.08
CA ALA A 132 6.59 -16.36 18.97
C ALA A 132 5.30 -16.41 18.14
N ARG A 133 4.56 -15.29 18.16
CA ARG A 133 3.36 -15.08 17.33
C ARG A 133 3.62 -13.92 16.41
N LEU A 134 3.29 -14.11 15.13
CA LEU A 134 3.41 -13.04 14.16
C LEU A 134 2.36 -11.97 14.46
N ARG A 135 2.75 -10.69 14.39
CA ARG A 135 1.85 -9.55 14.55
C ARG A 135 1.69 -8.77 13.25
N THR A 136 0.50 -8.20 13.09
CA THR A 136 0.14 -7.30 11.98
C THR A 136 -0.31 -5.90 12.47
N GLU A 137 -0.29 -5.69 13.78
CA GLU A 137 -0.69 -4.46 14.45
C GLU A 137 0.54 -3.67 14.90
N TYR A 138 0.58 -2.37 14.62
CA TYR A 138 1.71 -1.50 14.93
C TYR A 138 1.33 -0.47 15.98
N VAL A 139 2.15 -0.35 17.02
CA VAL A 139 1.89 0.56 18.14
C VAL A 139 2.11 2.02 17.72
N ASP A 140 3.21 2.27 17.01
CA ASP A 140 3.60 3.58 16.51
C ASP A 140 4.35 3.51 15.19
N PHE A 141 4.71 4.67 14.65
CA PHE A 141 5.42 4.76 13.38
C PHE A 141 6.81 4.09 13.40
N ALA A 142 7.49 4.05 14.56
CA ALA A 142 8.80 3.42 14.65
C ALA A 142 8.71 1.88 14.67
N ASP A 143 7.56 1.33 15.04
CA ASP A 143 7.27 -0.10 15.15
C ASP A 143 7.21 -0.82 13.78
N TYR A 144 7.11 -0.08 12.66
CA TYR A 144 7.08 -0.68 11.30
C TYR A 144 8.36 -1.42 10.90
N VAL A 145 9.49 -1.13 11.54
CA VAL A 145 10.80 -1.80 11.30
C VAL A 145 11.22 -2.72 12.45
N THR A 146 10.26 -3.19 13.26
CA THR A 146 10.58 -4.16 14.29
C THR A 146 11.10 -5.45 13.66
N GLU A 147 12.34 -5.82 14.01
CA GLU A 147 13.08 -6.88 13.33
C GLU A 147 12.40 -8.25 13.41
N PHE A 148 11.78 -8.56 14.55
CA PHE A 148 11.21 -9.88 14.82
C PHE A 148 9.69 -9.82 15.04
N ASP A 149 9.03 -10.91 14.67
CA ASP A 149 7.64 -11.25 14.98
C ASP A 149 6.61 -10.20 14.51
N THR A 150 7.01 -9.36 13.57
CA THR A 150 6.21 -8.25 13.04
C THR A 150 6.35 -8.27 11.52
N VAL A 151 5.22 -8.19 10.82
CA VAL A 151 5.28 -8.07 9.36
C VAL A 151 5.75 -6.67 8.99
N ASP A 152 6.78 -6.57 8.19
CA ASP A 152 7.22 -5.33 7.55
C ASP A 152 6.57 -5.24 6.16
N ARG A 153 5.90 -4.11 5.90
CA ARG A 153 5.24 -3.80 4.62
C ARG A 153 5.79 -2.55 3.95
N ILE A 154 6.90 -2.00 4.44
CA ILE A 154 7.51 -0.77 3.92
C ILE A 154 7.86 -0.92 2.44
N HIS A 155 8.30 -2.11 2.04
CA HIS A 155 8.80 -2.39 0.69
C HIS A 155 7.72 -2.83 -0.30
N VAL A 156 6.48 -3.01 0.18
CA VAL A 156 5.35 -3.46 -0.63
C VAL A 156 4.98 -2.36 -1.64
N PRO A 157 4.94 -2.65 -2.94
CA PRO A 157 4.57 -1.67 -3.94
C PRO A 157 3.05 -1.45 -3.94
N TYR A 158 2.64 -0.19 -3.82
CA TYR A 158 1.25 0.22 -4.00
C TYR A 158 1.11 0.92 -5.36
N ALA A 159 0.16 0.43 -6.16
CA ALA A 159 -0.06 0.92 -7.52
C ALA A 159 -0.49 2.39 -7.47
N ALA A 160 0.27 3.26 -8.15
CA ALA A 160 0.00 4.69 -8.23
C ALA A 160 0.42 5.23 -9.61
N PRO A 161 0.00 6.45 -10.00
CA PRO A 161 0.38 7.02 -11.29
C PRO A 161 1.90 7.06 -11.47
N ALA A 162 2.37 6.58 -12.62
CA ALA A 162 3.74 6.44 -13.11
C ALA A 162 4.67 5.53 -12.27
N HIS A 163 4.68 5.71 -10.95
CA HIS A 163 5.60 5.04 -10.04
C HIS A 163 4.86 4.46 -8.83
N PRO A 164 5.30 3.30 -8.31
CA PRO A 164 4.72 2.74 -7.11
C PRO A 164 4.97 3.67 -5.93
N THR A 165 4.04 3.67 -4.99
CA THR A 165 4.11 4.47 -3.77
C THR A 165 4.20 3.59 -2.54
N VAL A 166 4.45 4.22 -1.40
CA VAL A 166 4.51 3.54 -0.10
C VAL A 166 3.12 3.22 0.42
N TRP A 167 3.06 2.34 1.41
CA TRP A 167 1.82 1.89 2.04
C TRP A 167 0.94 3.06 2.55
N PRO A 168 -0.33 3.18 2.09
CA PRO A 168 -1.22 4.26 2.56
C PRO A 168 -1.40 4.32 4.08
N GLN A 169 -1.37 3.18 4.79
CA GLN A 169 -1.50 3.17 6.24
C GLN A 169 -0.27 3.79 6.93
N LEU A 170 0.93 3.60 6.37
CA LEU A 170 2.16 4.23 6.84
C LEU A 170 2.02 5.76 6.76
N LEU A 171 1.53 6.29 5.63
CA LEU A 171 1.28 7.72 5.47
C LEU A 171 0.21 8.26 6.42
N LYS A 172 -0.90 7.51 6.62
CA LYS A 172 -1.95 7.87 7.58
C LYS A 172 -1.43 7.89 9.02
N ARG A 173 -0.58 6.92 9.39
CA ARG A 173 0.04 6.86 10.71
C ARG A 173 1.01 8.01 10.93
N PHE A 174 1.86 8.29 9.94
CA PHE A 174 2.74 9.47 9.93
C PHE A 174 1.94 10.76 10.16
N ALA A 175 0.87 10.95 9.39
CA ALA A 175 0.03 12.14 9.48
C ALA A 175 -0.61 12.30 10.86
N ALA A 176 -1.16 11.21 11.41
CA ALA A 176 -1.76 11.21 12.74
C ALA A 176 -0.75 11.57 13.83
N GLU A 177 0.46 10.99 13.78
CA GLU A 177 1.51 11.29 14.76
C GLU A 177 2.07 12.71 14.61
N LEU A 178 2.30 13.17 13.39
CA LEU A 178 2.85 14.51 13.14
C LEU A 178 1.85 15.59 13.60
N LEU A 179 0.57 15.47 13.25
CA LEU A 179 -0.46 16.37 13.77
C LEU A 179 -0.59 16.29 15.29
N GLY A 180 -0.45 15.08 15.86
CA GLY A 180 -0.41 14.86 17.31
C GLY A 180 0.71 15.60 18.03
N THR A 181 1.78 16.00 17.33
CA THR A 181 2.84 16.88 17.90
C THR A 181 2.38 18.32 18.11
N GLY A 182 1.28 18.74 17.46
CA GLY A 182 0.79 20.12 17.47
C GLY A 182 1.49 21.02 16.44
N THR A 183 2.08 20.44 15.38
CA THR A 183 2.73 21.20 14.30
C THR A 183 1.81 22.30 13.76
N GLN A 184 2.36 23.49 13.57
CA GLN A 184 1.69 24.65 12.95
C GLN A 184 2.25 24.93 11.55
N ASN A 185 3.14 24.08 11.05
CA ASN A 185 3.70 24.24 9.73
C ASN A 185 2.63 23.95 8.68
N ALA A 186 2.33 24.94 7.82
CA ALA A 186 1.26 24.84 6.84
C ALA A 186 1.47 23.70 5.82
N LEU A 187 2.72 23.41 5.44
CA LEU A 187 3.05 22.31 4.53
C LEU A 187 2.80 20.96 5.21
N ASP A 188 3.21 20.80 6.48
CA ASP A 188 2.94 19.58 7.26
C ASP A 188 1.43 19.36 7.38
N CYS A 189 0.67 20.39 7.76
CA CYS A 189 -0.78 20.30 7.88
C CYS A 189 -1.44 19.91 6.54
N ALA A 190 -1.06 20.54 5.43
CA ALA A 190 -1.60 20.24 4.11
C ALA A 190 -1.30 18.80 3.68
N PHE A 191 -0.06 18.34 3.87
CA PHE A 191 0.33 16.98 3.56
C PHE A 191 -0.41 15.96 4.43
N CYS A 192 -0.46 16.17 5.75
CA CYS A 192 -1.16 15.29 6.68
C CYS A 192 -2.66 15.17 6.36
N MET A 193 -3.32 16.30 6.08
CA MET A 193 -4.74 16.29 5.68
C MET A 193 -4.95 15.51 4.38
N SER A 194 -4.02 15.65 3.42
CA SER A 194 -4.06 14.87 2.17
C SER A 194 -3.93 13.37 2.46
N CYS A 195 -2.97 12.94 3.28
CA CYS A 195 -2.80 11.52 3.65
C CYS A 195 -4.05 10.92 4.31
N MET A 196 -4.76 11.71 5.13
CA MET A 196 -5.98 11.25 5.80
C MET A 196 -7.18 11.14 4.86
N GLN A 197 -7.30 12.06 3.90
CA GLN A 197 -8.45 12.14 2.99
C GLN A 197 -8.34 11.25 1.75
N THR A 198 -7.12 10.83 1.40
CA THR A 198 -6.89 10.06 0.17
C THR A 198 -7.64 8.71 0.24
N LYS A 199 -8.47 8.46 -0.77
CA LYS A 199 -9.20 7.19 -0.98
C LYS A 199 -8.36 6.17 -1.73
N ASP A 200 -7.58 6.63 -2.69
CA ASP A 200 -6.64 5.84 -3.48
C ASP A 200 -5.23 5.87 -2.87
N ASN A 201 -4.27 5.24 -3.53
CA ASN A 201 -2.87 5.35 -3.16
C ASN A 201 -2.34 6.76 -3.48
N MET A 202 -1.60 7.37 -2.55
CA MET A 202 -1.05 8.72 -2.75
C MET A 202 0.04 8.69 -3.83
N PRO A 203 -0.02 9.56 -4.87
CA PRO A 203 0.99 9.57 -5.93
C PRO A 203 2.41 9.74 -5.38
N TYR A 204 3.37 8.99 -5.93
CA TYR A 204 4.77 9.05 -5.53
C TYR A 204 5.31 10.49 -5.53
N ASP A 205 5.02 11.26 -6.58
CA ASP A 205 5.48 12.65 -6.71
C ASP A 205 4.97 13.56 -5.59
N ALA A 206 3.77 13.32 -5.04
CA ALA A 206 3.25 14.10 -3.93
C ALA A 206 4.06 13.83 -2.65
N VAL A 207 4.40 12.55 -2.39
CA VAL A 207 5.22 12.15 -1.25
C VAL A 207 6.65 12.69 -1.42
N LYS A 208 7.27 12.45 -2.58
CA LYS A 208 8.61 12.95 -2.93
C LYS A 208 8.71 14.46 -2.79
N THR A 209 7.73 15.21 -3.30
CA THR A 209 7.71 16.68 -3.22
C THR A 209 7.68 17.15 -1.77
N TYR A 210 6.81 16.55 -0.94
CA TYR A 210 6.77 16.88 0.49
C TYR A 210 8.11 16.62 1.16
N LEU A 211 8.73 15.46 0.92
CA LEU A 211 10.02 15.09 1.51
C LEU A 211 11.15 16.04 1.08
N ASN A 212 11.29 16.29 -0.22
CA ASN A 212 12.33 17.17 -0.76
C ASN A 212 12.20 18.60 -0.20
N VAL A 213 10.98 19.16 -0.14
CA VAL A 213 10.75 20.49 0.44
C VAL A 213 11.04 20.50 1.94
N LYS A 214 10.56 19.50 2.69
CA LYS A 214 10.73 19.44 4.14
C LYS A 214 12.19 19.27 4.56
N LEU A 215 12.94 18.48 3.80
CA LEU A 215 14.31 18.10 4.09
C LEU A 215 15.35 18.97 3.38
N LYS A 216 14.91 19.87 2.49
CA LYS A 216 15.77 20.68 1.62
C LYS A 216 16.72 19.82 0.79
N GLU A 217 16.17 18.73 0.27
CA GLU A 217 16.85 17.78 -0.62
C GLU A 217 16.22 17.88 -2.02
N GLU A 218 16.92 17.35 -3.03
CA GLU A 218 16.37 17.16 -4.37
C GLU A 218 16.81 15.80 -4.90
N ARG A 219 16.03 14.77 -4.56
CA ARG A 219 16.31 13.40 -4.99
C ARG A 219 15.04 12.56 -5.13
N ASP A 220 15.23 11.36 -5.66
CA ASP A 220 14.27 10.27 -5.59
C ASP A 220 14.45 9.45 -4.30
N TYR A 221 13.39 8.75 -3.92
CA TYR A 221 13.33 7.94 -2.71
C TYR A 221 12.82 6.53 -3.04
N THR A 222 13.54 5.51 -2.58
CA THR A 222 12.96 4.17 -2.45
C THR A 222 11.90 4.14 -1.35
N SER A 223 11.11 3.07 -1.26
CA SER A 223 10.11 2.92 -0.19
C SER A 223 10.75 2.95 1.21
N GLU A 224 11.91 2.32 1.37
CA GLU A 224 12.69 2.33 2.60
C GLU A 224 13.22 3.73 2.93
N GLN A 225 13.79 4.44 1.95
CA GLN A 225 14.27 5.81 2.13
C GLN A 225 13.13 6.77 2.46
N THR A 226 11.95 6.57 1.86
CA THR A 226 10.73 7.32 2.18
C THR A 226 10.34 7.12 3.64
N TYR A 227 10.32 5.87 4.13
CA TYR A 227 10.04 5.58 5.53
C TYR A 227 11.03 6.28 6.47
N HIS A 228 12.35 6.15 6.22
CA HIS A 228 13.36 6.78 7.06
C HIS A 228 13.30 8.31 7.04
N ALA A 229 13.02 8.90 5.88
CA ALA A 229 12.81 10.34 5.75
C ALA A 229 11.62 10.83 6.58
N LEU A 230 10.48 10.13 6.50
CA LEU A 230 9.30 10.41 7.32
C LEU A 230 9.58 10.21 8.83
N LYS A 231 10.30 9.15 9.19
CA LYS A 231 10.70 8.89 10.59
C LYS A 231 11.55 10.03 11.15
N ARG A 232 12.55 10.51 10.40
CA ARG A 232 13.39 11.66 10.77
C ARG A 232 12.55 12.90 11.04
N ILE A 233 11.59 13.21 10.15
CA ILE A 233 10.69 14.36 10.32
C ILE A 233 9.86 14.24 11.61
N LEU A 234 9.36 13.05 11.94
CA LEU A 234 8.63 12.82 13.19
C LEU A 234 9.51 13.00 14.42
N GLU A 235 10.75 12.49 14.40
CA GLU A 235 11.68 12.60 15.51
C GLU A 235 12.06 14.06 15.79
N GLU A 236 12.34 14.85 14.75
CA GLU A 236 12.62 16.28 14.84
C GLU A 236 11.43 17.06 15.42
N ALA A 237 10.20 16.74 14.98
CA ALA A 237 8.98 17.36 15.49
C ALA A 237 8.73 17.02 16.97
N LYS A 238 8.92 15.74 17.36
CA LYS A 238 8.78 15.28 18.75
C LYS A 238 9.85 15.89 19.66
N GLY A 239 11.09 16.02 19.20
CA GLY A 239 12.20 16.66 19.93
C GLY A 239 11.95 18.14 20.18
N SER A 240 11.48 18.87 19.16
CA SER A 240 11.14 20.29 19.26
C SER A 240 10.06 20.56 20.31
N ARG A 241 9.06 19.68 20.40
CA ARG A 241 8.00 19.77 21.42
C ARG A 241 8.54 19.61 22.84
N LYS A 242 9.42 18.62 23.07
CA LYS A 242 10.02 18.38 24.41
C LYS A 242 10.80 19.61 24.90
N ASN A 243 11.59 20.23 24.03
CA ASN A 243 12.35 21.43 24.35
C ASN A 243 11.42 22.61 24.69
N TYR A 244 10.37 22.83 23.91
CA TYR A 244 9.37 23.88 24.20
C TYR A 244 8.65 23.68 25.54
N THR A 245 8.31 22.43 25.90
CA THR A 245 7.70 22.12 27.21
C THR A 245 8.69 22.28 28.38
N ALA A 246 9.96 21.92 28.20
CA ALA A 246 10.99 22.09 29.22
C ALA A 246 11.29 23.58 29.49
N GLU A 247 11.37 24.41 28.45
CA GLU A 247 11.55 25.86 28.59
C GLU A 247 10.37 26.54 29.30
N LYS A 248 9.13 26.12 29.00
CA LYS A 248 7.95 26.63 29.73
C LYS A 248 7.92 26.18 31.19
N GLY A 249 8.29 24.93 31.48
CA GLY A 249 8.39 24.42 32.85
C GLY A 249 9.44 25.14 33.68
N SER A 250 10.60 25.43 33.09
CA SER A 250 11.67 26.21 33.74
C SER A 250 11.26 27.66 34.00
N LYS A 251 10.52 28.30 33.09
CA LYS A 251 9.99 29.66 33.29
C LYS A 251 8.89 29.74 34.36
N LEU A 252 8.08 28.70 34.55
CA LEU A 252 7.08 28.65 35.62
C LEU A 252 7.67 28.39 37.02
N LEU A 253 8.87 27.79 37.11
CA LEU A 253 9.58 27.55 38.37
C LEU A 253 10.44 28.75 38.82
N MET A 254 10.50 29.82 38.02
CA MET A 254 11.22 31.07 38.32
C MET A 254 10.31 32.23 38.77
N ILE A 255 9.05 31.95 39.11
CA ILE A 255 8.07 32.89 39.68
C ILE A 255 7.69 32.38 41.07
#